data_AF-A0A087E8I2-F1
#
_entry.id   AF-A0A087E8I2-F1
#
_cell.length_a   1.000
_cell.length_b   1.000
_cell.length_c   1.000
_cell.angle_alpha   90.00
_cell.angle_beta   90.00
_cell.angle_gamma   90.00
#
_symmetry.space_group_name_H-M   'P 1'
#
loop_
_entity.id
_entity.type
_entity.pdbx_description
1 polymer ?
#
loop_
_entity_poly.entity_id
_entity_poly.type
_entity_poly.pdbx_seq_one_letter_code
_entity_poly.pdbx_strand_id
1 'polypeptide(L)'
;MPIPQHIPAGARIVVRVYDGVDGQDGRMKFRDFIGHVRSWDGQRLELTRDAAANGSRPEQEVSLEAGTIVTVKPIPERQEQHGNRAVKP
;
A
#
# COMPACT_ATOMS: atom_id res chain seq x y z
N MET A 1 6.41 14.07 6.82
CA MET A 1 4.95 14.31 6.90
C MET A 1 4.40 13.38 7.96
N PRO A 2 3.44 13.80 8.80
CA PRO A 2 2.81 12.91 9.77
C PRO A 2 1.94 11.88 9.02
N ILE A 3 2.01 10.62 9.46
CA ILE A 3 1.11 9.56 9.01
C ILE A 3 -0.30 9.90 9.51
N PRO A 4 -1.36 9.62 8.74
CA PRO A 4 -2.73 9.86 9.20
C PRO A 4 -3.01 9.16 10.54
N GLN A 5 -3.74 9.83 11.43
CA GLN A 5 -4.16 9.23 12.71
C GLN A 5 -5.11 8.05 12.52
N HIS A 6 -5.86 8.05 11.41
CA HIS A 6 -6.80 6.99 11.08
C HIS A 6 -6.60 6.55 9.63
N ILE A 7 -6.55 5.24 9.41
CA ILE A 7 -6.53 4.61 8.10
C ILE A 7 -7.61 3.52 8.13
N PRO A 8 -8.66 3.60 7.28
CA PRO A 8 -9.74 2.64 7.33
C PRO A 8 -9.28 1.22 7.01
N ALA A 9 -9.75 0.23 7.76
CA ALA A 9 -9.64 -1.17 7.39
C ALA A 9 -10.33 -1.41 6.04
N GLY A 10 -9.75 -2.26 5.20
CA GLY A 10 -10.18 -2.51 3.83
C GLY A 10 -9.72 -1.47 2.82
N ALA A 11 -9.20 -0.31 3.23
CA ALA A 11 -8.66 0.66 2.27
C ALA A 11 -7.45 0.07 1.54
N ARG A 12 -7.45 0.18 0.22
CA ARG A 12 -6.28 -0.19 -0.59
C ARG A 12 -5.31 0.98 -0.65
N ILE A 13 -4.04 0.75 -0.31
CA ILE A 13 -3.04 1.81 -0.20
C ILE A 13 -1.71 1.41 -0.85
N VAL A 14 -0.90 2.42 -1.20
CA VAL A 14 0.55 2.30 -1.33
C VAL A 14 1.18 2.86 -0.06
N VAL A 15 2.04 2.09 0.59
CA VAL A 15 2.90 2.57 1.67
C VAL A 15 4.36 2.44 1.27
N ARG A 16 5.12 3.51 1.46
CA ARG A 16 6.58 3.52 1.32
C ARG A 16 7.21 3.47 2.69
N VAL A 17 8.14 2.56 2.89
CA VAL A 17 8.94 2.46 4.11
C VAL A 17 10.42 2.66 3.83
N TYR A 18 11.13 3.12 4.84
CA TYR A 18 12.58 3.06 4.91
C TYR A 18 13.03 1.62 5.15
N ASP A 19 13.95 1.12 4.31
CA ASP A 19 14.44 -0.27 4.32
C ASP A 19 15.91 -0.35 4.77
N GLY A 20 16.44 0.73 5.35
CA GLY A 20 17.85 0.82 5.77
C GLY A 20 18.75 1.59 4.81
N VAL A 21 20.04 1.62 5.16
CA VAL A 21 21.13 2.11 4.29
C VAL A 21 21.81 0.89 3.70
N ASP A 22 22.02 0.89 2.39
CA ASP A 22 22.78 -0.15 1.70
C ASP A 22 24.27 -0.02 2.02
N GLY A 23 24.86 -1.12 2.50
CA GLY A 23 26.26 -1.16 2.91
C GLY A 23 27.26 -1.09 1.74
N GLN A 24 26.83 -1.26 0.49
CA GLN A 24 27.69 -1.21 -0.69
C GLN A 24 27.87 0.20 -1.24
N ASP A 25 26.79 0.98 -1.32
CA ASP A 25 26.80 2.32 -1.92
C ASP A 25 26.51 3.45 -0.91
N GLY A 26 26.19 3.10 0.35
CA GLY A 26 25.88 4.05 1.42
C GLY A 26 24.55 4.77 1.22
N ARG A 27 23.71 4.33 0.27
CA ARG A 27 22.46 5.03 -0.07
C ARG A 27 21.30 4.46 0.73
N MET A 28 20.44 5.37 1.13
CA MET A 28 19.14 5.05 1.72
C MET A 28 18.28 4.25 0.73
N LYS A 29 17.72 3.13 1.18
CA LYS A 29 16.80 2.30 0.41
C LYS A 29 15.38 2.44 0.95
N PHE A 30 14.45 2.29 0.03
CA PHE A 30 13.03 2.36 0.31
C PHE A 30 12.34 1.16 -0.30
N ARG A 31 11.25 0.74 0.34
CA ARG A 31 10.41 -0.35 -0.13
C ARG A 31 8.96 0.09 -0.18
N ASP A 32 8.30 -0.25 -1.27
CA ASP A 32 6.89 0.02 -1.46
C ASP A 32 6.08 -1.26 -1.25
N PHE A 33 5.00 -1.13 -0.49
CA PHE A 33 3.98 -2.16 -0.32
C PHE A 33 2.66 -1.65 -0.85
N ILE A 34 1.97 -2.50 -1.62
CA ILE A 34 0.62 -2.25 -2.12
C ILE A 34 -0.27 -3.32 -1.53
N GLY A 35 -1.37 -2.93 -0.90
CA GLY A 35 -2.23 -3.88 -0.20
C GLY A 35 -3.43 -3.25 0.45
N HIS A 36 -4.22 -4.10 1.10
CA HIS A 36 -5.41 -3.73 1.86
C HIS A 36 -5.08 -3.63 3.35
N VAL A 37 -5.51 -2.54 3.97
CA VAL A 37 -5.31 -2.29 5.40
C VAL A 37 -6.14 -3.28 6.21
N ARG A 38 -5.52 -3.94 7.18
CA ARG A 38 -6.22 -4.76 8.18
C ARG A 38 -6.48 -3.96 9.44
N SER A 39 -5.46 -3.26 9.92
CA SER A 39 -5.56 -2.38 11.09
C SER A 39 -4.47 -1.33 11.10
N TRP A 40 -4.77 -0.20 11.76
CA TRP A 40 -3.83 0.88 12.06
C TRP A 40 -4.15 1.41 13.45
N ASP A 41 -3.18 1.34 14.35
CA ASP A 41 -3.33 1.80 15.74
C ASP A 41 -2.51 3.06 16.07
N GLY A 42 -1.83 3.65 15.07
CA GLY A 42 -0.92 4.77 15.26
C GLY A 42 0.55 4.37 15.49
N GLN A 43 0.83 3.10 15.72
CA GLN A 43 2.18 2.54 15.96
C GLN A 43 2.54 1.46 14.95
N ARG A 44 1.58 0.64 14.54
CA ARG A 44 1.75 -0.46 13.61
C ARG A 44 0.63 -0.48 12.57
N LEU A 45 1.04 -0.64 11.32
CA LEU A 45 0.17 -0.82 10.17
C LEU A 45 0.20 -2.29 9.76
N GLU A 46 -0.94 -2.95 9.85
CA GLU A 46 -1.15 -4.31 9.36
C GLU A 46 -1.76 -4.26 7.96
N LEU A 47 -1.14 -4.96 7.01
CA LEU A 47 -1.53 -4.99 5.61
C LEU A 47 -1.61 -6.43 5.10
N THR A 48 -2.60 -6.68 4.27
CA THR A 48 -2.56 -7.79 3.31
C THR A 48 -1.97 -7.25 2.01
N ARG A 49 -0.69 -7.52 1.75
CA ARG A 49 0.03 -7.10 0.54
C ARG A 49 -0.49 -7.87 -0.66
N ASP A 50 -0.89 -7.16 -1.71
CA ASP A 50 -1.39 -7.74 -2.94
C ASP A 50 -0.37 -8.70 -3.58
N ALA A 51 -0.88 -9.75 -4.21
CA ALA A 51 -0.09 -10.59 -5.11
C ALA A 51 0.42 -9.75 -6.30
N ALA A 52 1.60 -10.10 -6.82
CA ALA A 52 2.08 -9.50 -8.04
C ALA A 52 1.19 -9.94 -9.22
N ALA A 53 0.84 -9.02 -10.10
CA ALA A 53 -0.05 -9.29 -11.24
C ALA A 53 0.46 -10.42 -12.17
N ASN A 54 1.77 -10.66 -12.20
CA ASN A 54 2.40 -11.71 -12.98
C ASN A 54 2.62 -13.02 -12.20
N GLY A 55 2.06 -13.15 -11.00
CA GLY A 55 2.20 -14.35 -10.15
C GLY A 55 3.58 -14.54 -9.50
N SER A 56 4.55 -13.64 -9.74
CA SER A 56 5.93 -13.79 -9.20
C SER A 56 6.00 -13.69 -7.67
N ARG A 57 4.98 -13.12 -7.03
CA ARG A 57 4.91 -12.94 -5.58
C ARG A 57 3.48 -13.20 -5.12
N PRO A 58 3.24 -14.11 -4.16
CA PRO A 58 1.91 -14.31 -3.61
C PRO A 58 1.49 -13.10 -2.76
N GLU A 59 0.20 -13.08 -2.44
CA GLU A 59 -0.33 -12.25 -1.35
C GLU A 59 0.39 -12.58 -0.04
N GLN A 60 0.56 -11.58 0.83
CA GLN A 60 1.29 -11.78 2.08
C GLN A 60 0.83 -10.82 3.16
N GLU A 61 0.74 -11.31 4.39
CA GLU A 61 0.56 -10.47 5.57
C GLU A 61 1.85 -9.70 5.91
N VAL A 62 1.73 -8.39 6.13
CA VAL A 62 2.84 -7.51 6.42
C VAL A 62 2.49 -6.61 7.60
N SER A 63 3.37 -6.58 8.60
CA SER A 63 3.32 -5.67 9.74
C SER A 63 4.42 -4.61 9.57
N LEU A 64 4.04 -3.33 9.53
CA LEU A 64 4.96 -2.20 9.36
C LEU A 64 4.92 -1.28 10.57
N GLU A 65 6.09 -0.93 11.10
CA GLU A 65 6.20 0.03 12.19
C GLU A 65 6.06 1.46 11.68
N ALA A 66 5.29 2.29 12.39
CA ALA A 66 5.05 3.69 12.08
C ALA A 66 6.35 4.48 11.86
N GLY A 67 7.39 4.19 12.67
CA GLY A 67 8.68 4.85 12.57
C GLY A 67 9.43 4.63 11.25
N THR A 68 9.06 3.59 10.50
CA THR A 68 9.68 3.27 9.20
C THR A 68 8.89 3.84 8.02
N ILE A 69 7.64 4.24 8.23
CA ILE A 69 6.74 4.69 7.16
C ILE A 69 7.10 6.12 6.74
N VAL A 70 7.37 6.29 5.45
CA VAL A 70 7.73 7.58 4.84
C VAL A 70 6.51 8.25 4.22
N THR A 71 5.69 7.48 3.49
CA THR A 71 4.45 7.98 2.89
C THR A 71 3.38 6.91 2.84
N VAL A 72 2.12 7.32 3.01
CA VAL A 72 0.94 6.53 2.74
C VAL A 72 0.11 7.26 1.68
N LYS A 73 -0.35 6.55 0.65
CA LYS A 73 -1.24 7.09 -0.38
C LYS A 73 -2.41 6.14 -0.62
N PRO A 74 -3.67 6.62 -0.60
CA PRO A 74 -4.81 5.78 -0.97
C PRO A 74 -4.73 5.42 -2.46
N ILE A 75 -5.14 4.19 -2.78
CA ILE A 75 -5.44 3.74 -4.14
C ILE A 75 -6.95 3.69 -4.25
N PRO A 76 -7.57 4.63 -4.99
CA PRO A 76 -9.01 4.57 -5.24
C PRO A 76 -9.36 3.26 -5.94
N GLU A 77 -10.50 2.67 -5.58
CA GLU A 77 -11.09 1.62 -6.39
C GLU A 77 -11.36 2.16 -7.79
N ARG A 78 -11.08 1.34 -8.80
CA ARG A 78 -11.41 1.70 -10.18
C ARG A 78 -12.94 1.75 -10.25
N GLN A 79 -13.49 2.96 -10.32
CA GLN A 79 -14.87 3.13 -10.76
C GLN A 79 -14.94 2.54 -12.17
N GLU A 80 -15.60 1.39 -12.31
CA GLU A 80 -15.96 0.89 -13.62
C GLU A 80 -16.72 2.03 -14.30
N GLN A 81 -16.13 2.57 -15.36
CA GLN A 81 -16.87 3.43 -16.27
C GLN A 81 -18.08 2.59 -16.68
N HIS A 82 -19.25 2.89 -16.12
CA HIS A 82 -20.51 2.37 -16.60
C HIS A 82 -20.59 2.84 -18.05
N GLY A 83 -20.09 2.00 -18.94
CA GLY A 83 -20.19 2.16 -20.36
C GLY A 83 -21.67 2.15 -20.66
N ASN A 84 -22.21 3.34 -20.84
CA ASN A 84 -23.52 3.57 -21.40
C ASN A 84 -23.50 2.90 -22.77
N ARG A 85 -23.87 1.60 -22.82
CA ARG A 85 -24.17 0.90 -24.06
C ARG A 85 -25.44 1.53 -24.57
N ALA A 86 -25.27 2.63 -25.29
CA ALA A 86 -26.31 3.19 -26.14
C ALA A 86 -26.75 2.06 -27.06
N VAL A 87 -27.92 1.51 -26.77
CA VAL A 87 -28.67 0.69 -27.71
C VAL A 87 -29.02 1.64 -28.85
N LYS A 88 -28.32 1.51 -29.97
CA LYS A 88 -28.68 2.23 -31.19
C LYS A 88 -29.94 1.55 -31.76
N PRO A 89 -30.98 2.32 -32.15
CA PRO A 89 -32.18 1.78 -32.77
C PRO A 89 -31.89 1.15 -34.14
#